data_AF-A0A974PMK9-F1
#
_entry.id   AF-A0A974PMK9-F1
#
_cell.length_a   1.000
_cell.length_b   1.000
_cell.length_c   1.000
_cell.angle_alpha   90.00
_cell.angle_beta   90.00
_cell.angle_gamma   90.00
#
_symmetry.space_group_name_H-M   'P 1'
#
loop_
_entity.id
_entity.type
_entity.pdbx_description
1 polymer ?
#
loop_
_entity_poly.entity_id
_entity_poly.type
_entity_poly.pdbx_seq_one_letter_code
_entity_poly.pdbx_strand_id
1 'polypeptide(L)'
;MRDGEAPLTVAALYDMANARLQLAISHLERTEIDPAIPQVRLAKAAYRAALVRAPGLWDAKYNLDVAMRLVRDFPQIEQEPQADAQETPKRLWTDLPGLPKGLP
;
A
#
# COMPACT_ATOMS: atom_id res chain seq x y z
N MET A 1 31.36 -8.37 -6.63
CA MET A 1 30.82 -7.14 -6.01
C MET A 1 30.86 -6.09 -7.12
N ARG A 2 29.87 -6.01 -8.02
CA ARG A 2 28.54 -5.36 -7.96
C ARG A 2 28.54 -3.86 -7.59
N ASP A 3 29.67 -3.18 -7.74
CA ASP A 3 29.80 -1.76 -7.37
C ASP A 3 28.87 -0.82 -8.16
N GLY A 4 28.44 -1.20 -9.37
CA GLY A 4 27.44 -0.46 -10.17
C GLY A 4 25.97 -0.81 -9.90
N GLU A 5 25.67 -1.92 -9.22
CA GLU A 5 24.28 -2.37 -8.99
C GLU A 5 23.62 -1.62 -7.83
N ALA A 6 24.41 -1.23 -6.82
CA ALA A 6 23.91 -0.44 -5.70
C ALA A 6 23.44 0.97 -6.14
N PRO A 7 24.20 1.73 -6.94
CA PRO A 7 23.73 3.00 -7.51
C PRO A 7 22.46 2.87 -8.36
N LEU A 8 22.39 1.86 -9.25
CA LEU A 8 21.21 1.64 -10.10
C LEU A 8 19.98 1.27 -9.28
N THR A 9 20.14 0.43 -8.25
CA THR A 9 19.04 0.07 -7.35
C THR A 9 18.51 1.28 -6.60
N VAL A 10 19.39 2.17 -6.12
CA VAL A 10 18.99 3.41 -5.44
C VAL A 10 18.24 4.33 -6.40
N ALA A 11 18.74 4.51 -7.63
CA ALA A 11 18.07 5.31 -8.65
C ALA A 11 16.67 4.75 -8.98
N ALA A 12 16.57 3.44 -9.23
CA ALA A 12 15.29 2.80 -9.52
C ALA A 12 14.28 2.96 -8.37
N LEU A 13 14.70 2.80 -7.12
CA LEU A 13 13.84 3.01 -5.95
C LEU A 13 13.38 4.47 -5.82
N TYR A 14 14.29 5.43 -6.06
CA TYR A 14 13.99 6.85 -6.01
C TYR A 14 13.01 7.27 -7.12
N ASP A 15 13.27 6.86 -8.37
CA ASP A 15 12.41 7.17 -9.51
C ASP A 15 11.02 6.54 -9.36
N MET A 16 10.97 5.31 -8.87
CA MET A 16 9.73 4.62 -8.58
C MET A 16 8.91 5.33 -7.49
N ALA A 17 9.59 5.89 -6.48
CA ALA A 17 8.95 6.67 -5.43
C ALA A 17 8.41 8.00 -5.95
N ASN A 18 9.20 8.70 -6.79
CA ASN A 18 8.80 9.95 -7.44
C ASN A 18 7.55 9.74 -8.32
N ALA A 19 7.55 8.70 -9.16
CA ALA A 19 6.42 8.41 -10.04
C ALA A 19 5.12 8.14 -9.26
N ARG A 20 5.22 7.40 -8.15
CA ARG A 20 4.06 7.14 -7.26
C ARG A 20 3.59 8.41 -6.56
N LEU A 21 4.52 9.25 -6.11
CA LEU A 21 4.19 10.51 -5.47
C LEU A 21 3.47 11.46 -6.45
N GLN A 22 3.94 11.55 -7.69
CA GLN A 22 3.29 12.31 -8.75
C GLN A 22 1.88 11.78 -9.02
N LEU A 23 1.71 10.46 -9.16
CA LEU A 23 0.39 9.87 -9.36
C LEU A 23 -0.55 10.16 -8.18
N ALA A 24 -0.05 10.09 -6.94
CA ALA A 24 -0.82 10.47 -5.76
C ALA A 24 -1.27 11.93 -5.84
N ILE A 25 -0.36 12.86 -6.15
CA ILE A 25 -0.68 14.29 -6.29
C ILE A 25 -1.74 14.49 -7.38
N SER A 26 -1.62 13.83 -8.53
CA SER A 26 -2.64 13.93 -9.58
C SER A 26 -4.01 13.42 -9.16
N HIS A 27 -4.10 12.37 -8.33
CA HIS A 27 -5.36 11.94 -7.72
C HIS A 27 -5.91 13.00 -6.74
N LEU A 28 -5.05 13.56 -5.89
CA LEU A 28 -5.45 14.59 -4.92
C LEU A 28 -5.92 15.89 -5.58
N GLU A 29 -5.29 16.30 -6.69
CA GLU A 29 -5.72 17.44 -7.51
C GLU A 29 -7.14 17.27 -8.08
N ARG A 30 -7.59 16.02 -8.23
CA ARG A 30 -8.96 15.64 -8.66
C ARG A 30 -9.88 15.33 -7.48
N THR A 31 -9.45 15.55 -6.24
CA THR A 31 -10.18 15.17 -5.01
C THR A 31 -10.44 13.66 -4.90
N GLU A 32 -9.63 12.83 -5.57
CA GLU A 32 -9.72 11.37 -5.53
C GLU A 32 -8.85 10.81 -4.39
N ILE A 33 -9.34 10.86 -3.16
CA ILE A 33 -8.54 10.52 -1.97
C ILE A 33 -8.20 9.02 -1.90
N ASP A 34 -9.19 8.15 -2.13
CA ASP A 34 -9.02 6.69 -2.03
C ASP A 34 -7.88 6.13 -2.89
N PRO A 35 -7.76 6.47 -4.20
CA PRO A 35 -6.65 6.00 -5.01
C PRO A 35 -5.32 6.69 -4.69
N ALA A 36 -5.33 7.89 -4.09
CA ALA A 36 -4.10 8.58 -3.69
C ALA A 36 -3.40 7.87 -2.50
N ILE A 37 -4.17 7.38 -1.52
CA ILE A 37 -3.65 6.75 -0.30
C ILE A 37 -2.62 5.62 -0.59
N PRO A 38 -2.92 4.59 -1.40
CA PRO A 38 -1.96 3.52 -1.67
C PRO A 38 -0.71 4.03 -2.39
N GLN A 39 -0.85 5.01 -3.29
CA GLN A 39 0.28 5.61 -4.01
C GLN A 39 1.24 6.32 -3.05
N VAL A 40 0.71 7.12 -2.11
CA VAL A 40 1.53 7.76 -1.06
C VAL A 40 2.23 6.71 -0.18
N ARG A 41 1.54 5.62 0.19
CA ARG A 41 2.13 4.54 1.00
C ARG A 41 3.29 3.86 0.28
N LEU A 42 3.12 3.54 -1.00
CA LEU A 42 4.16 2.91 -1.81
C LEU A 42 5.34 3.86 -2.07
N ALA A 43 5.08 5.16 -2.31
CA ALA A 43 6.13 6.17 -2.44
C ALA A 43 7.00 6.23 -1.17
N LYS A 44 6.37 6.31 0.01
CA LYS A 44 7.08 6.30 1.31
C LYS A 44 7.95 5.05 1.49
N ALA A 45 7.43 3.88 1.15
CA ALA A 45 8.18 2.63 1.26
C ALA A 45 9.43 2.63 0.36
N ALA A 46 9.28 3.10 -0.88
CA ALA A 46 10.38 3.17 -1.84
C ALA A 46 11.44 4.20 -1.44
N TYR A 47 11.06 5.40 -0.97
CA TYR A 47 12.02 6.37 -0.43
C TYR A 47 12.79 5.82 0.78
N ARG A 48 12.11 5.15 1.72
CA ARG A 48 12.77 4.51 2.86
C ARG A 48 13.75 3.43 2.39
N ALA A 49 13.36 2.61 1.42
CA ALA A 49 14.23 1.57 0.86
C ALA A 49 15.46 2.16 0.15
N ALA A 50 15.32 3.30 -0.53
CA ALA A 50 16.43 4.04 -1.11
C ALA A 50 17.36 4.60 0.00
N LEU A 51 16.80 5.21 1.05
CA LEU A 51 17.55 5.81 2.16
C LEU A 51 18.28 4.78 3.03
N VAL A 52 17.77 3.56 3.16
CA VAL A 52 18.49 2.45 3.80
C VAL A 52 19.80 2.13 3.06
N ARG A 53 19.82 2.28 1.73
CA ARG A 53 20.99 2.00 0.87
C ARG A 53 21.88 3.22 0.67
N ALA A 54 21.29 4.41 0.58
CA ALA A 54 21.98 5.67 0.41
C ALA A 54 21.47 6.72 1.42
N PRO A 55 21.94 6.66 2.69
CA PRO A 55 21.50 7.60 3.73
C PRO A 55 21.84 9.06 3.44
N GLY A 56 22.76 9.32 2.51
CA GLY A 56 23.14 10.66 2.06
C GLY A 56 22.24 11.26 0.97
N LEU A 57 21.27 10.49 0.42
CA LEU A 57 20.41 10.96 -0.66
C LEU A 57 19.40 11.99 -0.16
N TRP A 58 19.80 13.27 -0.17
CA TRP A 58 19.03 14.38 0.39
C TRP A 58 17.66 14.53 -0.27
N ASP A 59 17.58 14.40 -1.59
CA ASP A 59 16.33 14.53 -2.33
C ASP A 59 15.29 13.49 -1.89
N ALA A 60 15.71 12.26 -1.58
CA ALA A 60 14.82 11.25 -1.03
C ALA A 60 14.34 11.58 0.38
N LYS A 61 15.16 12.25 1.22
CA LYS A 61 14.73 12.72 2.54
C LYS A 61 13.68 13.81 2.43
N TYR A 62 13.94 14.80 1.58
CA TYR A 62 13.02 15.91 1.33
C TYR A 62 11.68 15.38 0.78
N ASN A 63 11.72 14.55 -0.26
CA ASN A 63 10.51 14.01 -0.87
C ASN A 63 9.74 13.07 0.09
N LEU A 64 10.43 12.34 0.97
CA LEU A 64 9.77 11.54 2.00
C LEU A 64 9.02 12.41 3.02
N ASP A 65 9.59 13.54 3.45
CA ASP A 65 8.92 14.49 4.34
C ASP A 65 7.67 15.08 3.68
N VAL A 66 7.77 15.50 2.41
CA VAL A 66 6.61 15.93 1.60
C VAL A 66 5.53 14.85 1.56
N ALA A 67 5.91 13.60 1.22
CA ALA A 67 4.96 12.50 1.16
C ALA A 67 4.31 12.20 2.52
N MET A 68 5.04 12.39 3.64
CA MET A 68 4.52 12.19 5.00
C MET A 68 3.41 13.19 5.36
N ARG A 69 3.41 14.38 4.77
CA ARG A 69 2.40 15.43 5.02
C ARG A 69 1.13 15.23 4.19
N LEU A 70 1.23 14.72 2.96
CA LEU A 70 0.10 14.63 2.02
C LEU A 70 -1.20 13.99 2.55
N VAL A 71 -1.14 12.95 3.39
CA VAL A 71 -2.36 12.24 3.85
C VAL A 71 -2.85 12.75 5.21
N ARG A 72 -2.04 13.54 5.93
CA ARG A 72 -2.42 14.02 7.27
C ARG A 72 -3.45 15.15 7.23
N ASP A 73 -3.50 15.91 6.14
CA ASP A 73 -4.28 17.14 6.06
C ASP A 73 -5.67 16.94 5.46
N PHE A 74 -5.99 15.73 4.97
CA PHE A 74 -7.34 15.42 4.50
C PHE A 74 -8.20 14.97 5.68
N PRO A 75 -9.46 15.47 5.80
CA PRO A 75 -10.38 14.93 6.79
C PRO A 75 -10.39 13.41 6.64
N GLN A 76 -10.26 12.70 7.75
CA GLN A 76 -10.61 11.28 7.75
C GLN A 76 -12.04 11.27 7.23
N ILE A 77 -12.24 10.82 5.99
CA ILE A 77 -13.56 10.40 5.56
C ILE A 77 -13.86 9.29 6.57
N GLU A 78 -14.74 9.58 7.52
CA GLU A 78 -15.41 8.55 8.29
C GLU A 78 -15.91 7.59 7.22
N GLN A 79 -15.24 6.45 7.10
CA GLN A 79 -15.82 5.36 6.34
C GLN A 79 -17.10 5.11 7.11
N GLU A 80 -18.24 5.54 6.56
CA GLU A 80 -19.51 5.05 7.05
C GLU A 80 -19.34 3.54 7.11
N PRO A 81 -19.60 2.91 8.27
CA PRO A 81 -19.48 1.48 8.40
C PRO A 81 -20.28 0.90 7.25
N GLN A 82 -19.56 0.24 6.34
CA GLN A 82 -20.13 -0.31 5.12
C GLN A 82 -21.37 -1.08 5.53
N ALA A 83 -22.54 -0.49 5.25
CA ALA A 83 -23.82 -0.98 5.73
C ALA A 83 -23.87 -2.47 5.46
N ASP A 84 -23.87 -3.22 6.55
CA ASP A 84 -23.93 -4.66 6.68
C ASP A 84 -23.69 -5.38 5.35
N ALA A 85 -22.45 -5.86 5.17
CA ALA A 85 -22.26 -7.05 4.34
C ALA A 85 -23.31 -8.06 4.83
N GLN A 86 -24.41 -8.19 4.07
CA GLN A 86 -25.52 -9.04 4.41
C GLN A 86 -24.93 -10.35 4.87
N GLU A 87 -25.14 -10.64 6.15
CA GLU A 87 -24.76 -11.89 6.76
C GLU A 87 -25.41 -12.97 5.92
N THR A 88 -24.67 -13.53 4.97
CA THR A 88 -25.07 -14.79 4.35
C THR A 88 -25.02 -15.77 5.50
N PRO A 89 -26.18 -16.29 5.97
CA PRO A 89 -26.19 -17.11 7.17
C PRO A 89 -25.28 -18.30 6.92
N LYS A 90 -24.35 -18.54 7.86
CA LYS A 90 -23.55 -19.74 7.94
C LYS A 90 -24.51 -20.93 7.74
N ARG A 91 -24.49 -21.55 6.56
CA ARG A 91 -25.05 -22.88 6.36
C ARG A 91 -24.14 -23.86 7.09
N LEU A 92 -24.28 -23.83 8.41
CA LEU A 92 -23.83 -24.83 9.35
C LEU A 92 -24.84 -25.98 9.21
N TRP A 93 -24.64 -26.82 8.19
CA TRP A 93 -25.12 -28.19 8.25
C TRP A 93 -24.10 -29.10 7.61
N THR A 94 -23.33 -29.71 8.49
CA THR A 94 -22.72 -31.03 8.42
C THR A 94 -23.35 -31.94 7.38
N ASP A 95 -22.59 -32.27 6.33
CA ASP A 95 -22.66 -33.59 5.71
C ASP A 95 -21.24 -34.13 5.67
N LEU A 96 -20.83 -34.70 6.80
CA LEU A 96 -19.65 -35.55 6.93
C LEU A 96 -20.05 -36.91 6.30
N PRO A 97 -19.58 -37.31 5.11
CA PRO A 97 -19.93 -38.61 4.56
C PRO A 97 -19.02 -39.64 5.23
N GLY A 98 -19.51 -40.29 6.28
CA GLY A 98 -18.66 -41.17 7.08
C GLY A 98 -19.39 -42.01 8.12
N LEU A 99 -20.47 -42.69 7.72
CA LEU A 99 -20.99 -43.82 8.50
C LEU A 99 -21.14 -45.03 7.58
N PRO A 100 -20.16 -45.95 7.51
CA PRO A 100 -20.35 -47.20 6.80
C PRO A 100 -21.37 -48.05 7.57
N LYS A 101 -22.56 -48.25 6.97
CA LYS A 101 -23.51 -49.29 7.41
C LYS A 101 -22.95 -50.65 6.98
N GLY A 102 -22.05 -51.21 7.79
CA GLY A 102 -21.63 -52.60 7.69
C GLY A 102 -22.69 -53.53 8.30
N LEU A 103 -23.52 -54.12 7.45
CA LEU A 103 -24.23 -55.39 7.62
C LEU A 103 -24.04 -56.11 6.27
N PRO A 104 -23.65 -57.39 6.20
CA PRO A 104 -24.11 -58.51 7.03
C PRO A 104 -23.08 -59.11 8.01
#